data_AF-A0A929D2Y1-F1
#
_entry.id   AF-A0A929D2Y1-F1
#
_cell.length_a   1.000
_cell.length_b   1.000
_cell.length_c   1.000
_cell.angle_alpha   90.00
_cell.angle_beta   90.00
_cell.angle_gamma   90.00
#
_symmetry.space_group_name_H-M   'P 1'
#
loop_
_entity.id
_entity.type
_entity.pdbx_description
1 polymer ?
#
loop_
_entity_poly.entity_id
_entity_poly.type
_entity_poly.pdbx_seq_one_letter_code
_entity_poly.pdbx_strand_id
1 'polypeptide(L)'
;MGLIQREIEKAGIPTISISILRKLTEEVRPPRAVYLKWPFGHPLGEPGNVAQQMTVMRDAFKALKEIKKPGTIIDLPYRWKREKYEV
;
A
#
# COMPACT_ATOMS: atom_id res chain seq x y z
N MET A 1 -8.02 -6.31 -7.97
CA MET A 1 -6.60 -6.37 -7.60
C MET A 1 -6.13 -7.76 -7.15
N GLY A 2 -6.84 -8.46 -6.24
CA GLY A 2 -6.34 -9.73 -5.69
C GLY A 2 -6.05 -10.86 -6.69
N LEU A 3 -6.89 -11.06 -7.72
CA LEU A 3 -6.71 -12.14 -8.70
C LEU A 3 -5.46 -11.94 -9.58
N ILE A 4 -5.35 -10.77 -10.21
CA ILE A 4 -4.19 -10.42 -11.04
C ILE A 4 -2.89 -10.50 -10.23
N GLN A 5 -2.94 -9.98 -8.99
CA GLN A 5 -1.79 -10.00 -8.09
C GLN A 5 -1.30 -11.44 -7.81
N ARG A 6 -2.22 -12.39 -7.61
CA ARG A 6 -1.87 -13.82 -7.42
C ARG A 6 -1.22 -14.43 -8.67
N GLU A 7 -1.73 -14.15 -9.86
CA GLU A 7 -1.15 -14.70 -11.09
C GLU A 7 0.26 -14.16 -11.35
N ILE A 8 0.51 -12.88 -11.03
CA ILE A 8 1.87 -12.29 -11.11
C ILE A 8 2.82 -12.96 -10.10
N GLU A 9 2.36 -13.22 -8.86
CA GLU A 9 3.18 -13.90 -7.85
C GLU A 9 3.50 -15.35 -8.23
N LYS A 10 2.58 -16.07 -8.88
CA LYS A 10 2.83 -17.43 -9.39
C LYS A 10 3.97 -17.45 -10.42
N ALA A 11 4.18 -16.35 -11.16
CA ALA A 11 5.29 -16.19 -12.08
C ALA A 11 6.62 -15.79 -11.39
N GLY A 12 6.65 -15.73 -10.05
CA GLY A 12 7.86 -15.40 -9.27
C GLY A 12 8.10 -13.89 -9.10
N ILE A 13 7.14 -13.04 -9.49
CA ILE A 13 7.27 -11.59 -9.35
C ILE A 13 6.53 -11.12 -8.09
N PRO A 14 7.22 -10.55 -7.08
CA PRO A 14 6.58 -10.12 -5.85
C PRO A 14 5.75 -8.84 -6.08
N THR A 15 4.59 -8.79 -5.42
CA THR A 15 3.63 -7.70 -5.59
C THR A 15 3.14 -7.16 -4.24
N ILE A 16 2.74 -5.89 -4.24
CA ILE A 16 2.04 -5.25 -3.11
C ILE A 16 1.02 -4.24 -3.63
N SER A 17 -0.14 -4.17 -2.98
CA SER A 17 -1.15 -3.15 -3.24
C SER A 17 -1.04 -2.00 -2.24
N ILE A 18 -1.13 -0.75 -2.70
CA ILE A 18 -1.34 0.42 -1.85
C ILE A 18 -2.82 0.76 -1.90
N SER A 19 -3.52 0.60 -0.78
CA SER A 19 -4.97 0.71 -0.72
C SER A 19 -5.46 1.87 0.14
N ILE A 20 -6.59 2.44 -0.26
CA ILE A 20 -7.33 3.49 0.46
C ILE A 20 -8.73 3.04 0.89
N LEU A 21 -9.13 1.80 0.56
CA LEU A 21 -10.42 1.21 0.92
C LEU A 21 -10.21 -0.03 1.81
N ARG A 22 -10.14 0.14 3.13
CA ARG A 22 -9.78 -0.92 4.08
C ARG A 22 -10.67 -2.15 3.95
N LYS A 23 -11.98 -1.97 4.10
CA LYS A 23 -12.98 -3.06 4.08
C LYS A 23 -12.94 -3.86 2.78
N LEU A 24 -12.92 -3.18 1.63
CA LEU A 24 -12.84 -3.84 0.33
C LEU A 24 -11.54 -4.63 0.17
N THR A 25 -10.43 -4.13 0.71
CA THR A 25 -9.14 -4.82 0.66
C THR A 25 -9.16 -6.12 1.47
N GLU A 26 -9.85 -6.12 2.61
CA GLU A 26 -10.05 -7.32 3.44
C GLU A 26 -10.90 -8.37 2.73
N GLU A 27 -11.95 -7.95 2.02
CA GLU A 27 -12.81 -8.85 1.26
C GLU A 27 -12.04 -9.48 0.09
N VAL A 28 -11.22 -8.70 -0.61
CA VAL A 28 -10.42 -9.16 -1.76
C VAL A 28 -9.25 -10.07 -1.35
N ARG A 29 -8.72 -9.92 -0.12
CA ARG A 29 -7.60 -10.69 0.44
C ARG A 29 -6.38 -10.79 -0.50
N PRO A 30 -5.81 -9.67 -0.98
CA PRO A 30 -4.66 -9.71 -1.88
C PRO A 30 -3.45 -10.39 -1.22
N PRO A 31 -2.45 -10.88 -1.98
CA PRO A 31 -1.23 -11.44 -1.41
C PRO A 31 -0.58 -10.54 -0.36
N ARG A 32 -0.42 -9.24 -0.64
CA ARG A 32 0.11 -8.24 0.30
C ARG A 32 -0.53 -6.88 0.03
N ALA A 33 -0.80 -6.10 1.07
CA ALA A 33 -1.20 -4.71 0.92
C ALA A 33 -0.74 -3.83 2.09
N VAL A 34 -0.59 -2.53 1.80
CA VAL A 34 -0.60 -1.47 2.81
C VAL A 34 -1.89 -0.66 2.68
N TYR A 35 -2.33 -0.08 3.78
CA TYR A 35 -3.52 0.75 3.85
C TYR A 35 -3.18 2.17 4.34
N LEU A 36 -3.79 3.15 3.68
CA LEU A 36 -3.75 4.56 4.06
C LEU A 36 -5.17 5.10 4.17
N LYS A 37 -5.47 5.79 5.28
CA LYS A 37 -6.75 6.47 5.48
C LYS A 37 -6.76 7.84 4.81
N TRP A 38 -6.59 7.85 3.50
CA TRP A 38 -6.45 9.06 2.67
C TRP A 38 -7.61 9.25 1.70
N PRO A 39 -7.78 10.45 1.11
CA PRO A 39 -8.84 10.72 0.16
C PRO A 39 -8.81 9.78 -1.06
N PHE A 40 -10.00 9.48 -1.57
CA PHE A 40 -10.14 8.63 -2.75
C PHE A 40 -9.40 9.24 -3.96
N GLY A 41 -8.71 8.41 -4.74
CA GLY A 41 -7.91 8.86 -5.89
C GLY A 41 -6.49 9.33 -5.56
N HIS A 42 -6.09 9.37 -4.28
CA HIS A 42 -4.77 9.84 -3.86
C HIS A 42 -3.98 8.81 -3.03
N PRO A 43 -3.75 7.58 -3.52
CA PRO A 43 -3.10 6.52 -2.75
C PRO A 43 -1.61 6.81 -2.43
N LEU A 44 -0.98 7.71 -3.18
CA LEU A 44 0.44 8.07 -2.99
C LEU A 44 0.67 9.41 -2.31
N GLY A 45 -0.36 10.21 -2.04
CA GLY A 45 -0.18 11.52 -1.39
C GLY A 45 -0.68 12.69 -2.22
N GLU A 46 -0.42 13.90 -1.71
CA GLU A 46 -0.76 15.16 -2.34
C GLU A 46 -0.02 15.32 -3.68
N PRO A 47 -0.68 15.87 -4.72
CA PRO A 47 -0.01 16.19 -5.98
C PRO A 47 1.22 17.07 -5.75
N GLY A 48 2.36 16.69 -6.33
CA GLY A 48 3.63 17.41 -6.20
C GLY A 48 4.35 17.24 -4.85
N ASN A 49 3.74 16.60 -3.84
CA ASN A 49 4.42 16.34 -2.57
C ASN A 49 5.30 15.09 -2.66
N VAL A 50 6.50 15.27 -3.25
CA VAL A 50 7.46 14.19 -3.48
C VAL A 50 7.86 13.50 -2.17
N ALA A 51 8.03 14.26 -1.08
CA ALA A 51 8.41 13.68 0.20
C ALA A 51 7.37 12.67 0.70
N GLN A 52 6.10 13.07 0.70
CA GLN A 52 4.99 12.19 1.07
C GLN A 52 4.89 10.94 0.18
N GLN A 53 5.02 11.12 -1.14
CA GLN A 53 4.97 10.02 -2.11
C GLN A 53 6.11 9.02 -1.90
N MET A 54 7.32 9.53 -1.68
CA MET A 54 8.49 8.69 -1.43
C MET A 54 8.40 7.94 -0.10
N THR A 55 7.85 8.57 0.94
CA THR A 55 7.58 7.89 2.22
C THR A 55 6.67 6.68 2.02
N VAL A 56 5.53 6.85 1.33
CA VAL A 56 4.59 5.75 1.07
C VAL A 56 5.22 4.64 0.25
N MET A 57 5.95 4.99 -0.81
CA MET A 57 6.61 4.01 -1.67
C MET A 57 7.65 3.19 -0.91
N ARG A 58 8.46 3.84 -0.06
CA ARG A 58 9.48 3.14 0.76
C ARG A 58 8.83 2.17 1.75
N ASP A 59 7.77 2.58 2.43
CA ASP A 59 7.07 1.71 3.38
C ASP A 59 6.31 0.58 2.68
N ALA A 60 5.75 0.82 1.50
CA ALA A 60 5.19 -0.24 0.67
C ALA A 60 6.25 -1.29 0.29
N PHE A 61 7.45 -0.86 -0.11
CA PHE A 61 8.54 -1.80 -0.41
C PHE A 61 9.11 -2.49 0.83
N LYS A 62 9.10 -1.83 1.99
CA LYS A 62 9.43 -2.48 3.26
C LYS A 62 8.41 -3.57 3.59
N ALA A 63 7.11 -3.24 3.53
CA ALA A 63 6.02 -4.18 3.74
C ALA A 63 6.04 -5.35 2.74
N LEU A 64 6.45 -5.12 1.49
CA LEU A 64 6.62 -6.17 0.48
C LEU A 64 7.59 -7.25 0.96
N LYS A 65 8.66 -6.86 1.67
CA LYS A 65 9.66 -7.79 2.23
C LYS A 65 9.18 -8.44 3.52
N GLU A 66 8.47 -7.70 4.38
CA GLU A 66 8.06 -8.15 5.71
C GLU A 66 6.84 -9.08 5.68
N ILE A 67 5.86 -8.82 4.82
CA ILE A 67 4.62 -9.60 4.77
C ILE A 67 4.89 -10.99 4.17
N LYS A 68 4.79 -12.02 5.02
CA LYS A 68 4.94 -13.44 4.62
C LYS A 68 3.62 -14.18 4.44
N LYS A 69 2.53 -13.69 5.04
CA LYS A 69 1.22 -14.34 5.01
C LYS A 69 0.29 -13.64 4.01
N PRO A 70 -0.30 -14.37 3.06
CA PRO A 70 -1.31 -13.81 2.16
C PRO A 70 -2.49 -13.18 2.90
N GLY A 71 -2.99 -12.05 2.41
CA GLY A 71 -4.11 -11.33 3.01
C GLY A 71 -3.74 -10.42 4.18
N THR A 72 -2.45 -10.36 4.57
CA THR A 72 -1.99 -9.38 5.54
C THR A 72 -2.03 -7.97 4.95
N ILE A 73 -2.55 -7.05 5.77
CA ILE A 73 -2.66 -5.62 5.45
C ILE A 73 -1.96 -4.87 6.58
N ILE A 74 -1.02 -3.99 6.24
CA ILE A 74 -0.37 -3.10 7.19
C ILE A 74 -1.00 -1.72 7.09
N ASP A 75 -1.53 -1.22 8.20
CA ASP A 75 -2.07 0.14 8.28
C ASP A 75 -0.91 1.12 8.51
N LEU A 76 -0.64 1.98 7.54
CA LEU A 76 0.42 2.98 7.66
C LEU A 76 -0.05 4.15 8.54
N PRO A 77 0.82 4.71 9.40
CA PRO A 77 0.42 5.66 10.43
C PRO A 77 0.23 7.10 9.91
N TYR A 78 0.34 7.33 8.59
CA TYR A 78 0.42 8.67 8.01
C TYR A 78 -0.93 9.37 7.89
N ARG A 79 -0.95 10.66 8.24
CA ARG A 79 -2.10 11.54 8.01
C ARG A 79 -1.99 12.24 6.65
N TRP A 80 -3.12 12.41 5.99
CA TRP A 80 -3.16 13.08 4.68
C TRP A 80 -2.57 14.50 4.72
N LYS A 81 -2.96 15.30 5.71
CA LYS A 81 -2.46 16.66 5.98
C LYS A 81 -1.96 16.75 7.42
N ARG A 82 -1.18 17.81 7.70
CA ARG A 82 -0.60 18.10 9.03
C ARG A 82 0.38 17.02 9.49
N GLU A 83 1.09 16.44 8.53
CA GLU A 83 2.17 15.48 8.70
C GLU A 83 3.42 16.08 8.05
N LYS A 84 4.59 15.91 8.66
CA LYS A 84 5.86 16.31 8.04
C LYS A 84 6.51 15.07 7.44
N TYR A 85 6.76 15.11 6.14
CA TYR A 85 7.43 14.03 5.42
C TYR A 85 8.85 14.46 5.09
N GLU A 86 9.81 13.58 5.36
CA GLU A 86 11.23 13.79 5.09
C GLU A 86 11.72 12.70 4.12
N VAL A 87 12.58 13.09 3.17
CA VAL A 87 13.13 12.19 2.15
C VAL A 87 14.46 11.63 2.61
#